data_AF-A0A1W9INP7-F1
#
_entry.id   AF-A0A1W9INP7-F1
#
_cell.length_a   1.000
_cell.length_b   1.000
_cell.length_c   1.000
_cell.angle_alpha   90.00
_cell.angle_beta   90.00
_cell.angle_gamma   90.00
#
_symmetry.space_group_name_H-M   'P 1'
#
loop_
_entity.id
_entity.type
_entity.pdbx_description
1 polymer ?
#
loop_
_entity_poly.entity_id
_entity_poly.type
_entity_poly.pdbx_seq_one_letter_code
_entity_poly.pdbx_strand_id
1 'polypeptide(L)'
;MAVFRRPELEKDNPIAPQMYVGPRRRYALKRAAATLQGVRQESVTEVMQRLTAAAERFVATVPPARQSTQERKALLEAIALAHKSLAEASREQS
;
A
#
# COMPACT_ATOMS: atom_id res chain seq x y z
N MET A 1 -23.45 -30.15 -33.36
CA MET A 1 -22.81 -28.86 -33.67
C MET A 1 -21.77 -28.57 -32.60
N ALA A 2 -20.48 -28.62 -32.94
CA ALA A 2 -19.42 -28.25 -32.01
C ALA A 2 -19.41 -26.73 -31.87
N VAL A 3 -19.89 -26.22 -30.74
CA VAL A 3 -19.74 -24.80 -30.40
C VAL A 3 -18.25 -24.60 -30.13
N PHE A 4 -17.54 -23.91 -31.02
CA PHE A 4 -16.15 -23.52 -30.79
C PHE A 4 -16.12 -22.60 -29.57
N ARG A 5 -15.88 -23.18 -28.39
CA ARG A 5 -15.62 -22.45 -27.16
C ARG A 5 -14.21 -21.92 -27.30
N ARG A 6 -14.10 -20.61 -27.46
CA ARG A 6 -12.82 -19.89 -27.38
C ARG A 6 -12.54 -19.63 -25.90
N PRO A 7 -11.70 -20.43 -25.22
CA PRO A 7 -11.42 -20.26 -23.79
C PRO A 7 -10.83 -18.87 -23.50
N GLU A 8 -10.11 -18.28 -24.45
CA GLU A 8 -9.65 -16.89 -24.43
C GLU A 8 -10.78 -15.85 -24.31
N LEU A 9 -12.01 -16.25 -24.66
CA LEU A 9 -13.20 -15.42 -24.71
C LEU A 9 -14.28 -15.83 -23.71
N GLU A 10 -13.95 -16.73 -22.78
CA GLU A 10 -14.88 -17.10 -21.74
C GLU A 10 -15.19 -15.90 -20.84
N LYS A 11 -16.45 -15.87 -20.37
CA LYS A 11 -17.02 -14.78 -19.58
C LYS A 11 -16.20 -14.45 -18.33
N ASP A 12 -15.38 -15.37 -17.85
CA ASP A 12 -14.57 -15.23 -16.65
C ASP A 12 -13.06 -15.10 -16.94
N ASN A 13 -12.65 -15.06 -18.22
CA ASN A 13 -11.25 -14.93 -18.58
C ASN A 13 -10.76 -13.48 -18.34
N PRO A 14 -9.75 -13.24 -17.48
CA PRO A 14 -9.20 -11.91 -17.24
C PRO A 14 -8.32 -11.37 -18.37
N ILE A 15 -7.89 -12.21 -19.31
CA ILE A 15 -6.99 -11.88 -20.43
C ILE A 15 -7.78 -11.52 -21.72
N ALA A 16 -9.11 -11.63 -21.69
CA ALA A 16 -9.96 -11.36 -22.84
C ALA A 16 -9.77 -9.92 -23.38
N PRO A 17 -9.50 -9.73 -24.68
CA PRO A 17 -9.33 -8.41 -25.27
C PRO A 17 -10.60 -7.55 -25.11
N GLN A 18 -10.43 -6.24 -24.87
CA GLN A 18 -11.54 -5.31 -24.59
C GLN A 18 -12.66 -5.32 -25.64
N MET A 19 -12.36 -5.65 -26.90
CA MET A 19 -13.33 -5.69 -27.99
C MET A 19 -14.39 -6.80 -27.81
N TYR A 20 -14.07 -7.84 -27.06
CA TYR A 20 -14.94 -9.00 -26.82
C TYR A 20 -15.59 -8.98 -25.43
N VAL A 21 -15.29 -7.96 -24.62
CA VAL A 21 -15.93 -7.74 -23.34
C VAL A 21 -17.26 -7.03 -23.58
N GLY A 22 -18.37 -7.71 -23.27
CA GLY A 22 -19.71 -7.14 -23.42
C GLY A 22 -19.92 -5.85 -22.59
N PRO A 23 -20.91 -5.01 -22.94
CA PRO A 23 -21.09 -3.68 -22.34
C PRO A 23 -21.14 -3.70 -20.80
N ARG A 24 -21.92 -4.63 -20.21
CA ARG A 24 -22.05 -4.77 -18.75
C ARG A 24 -20.70 -5.03 -18.06
N ARG A 25 -19.85 -5.90 -18.64
CA ARG A 25 -18.54 -6.24 -18.07
C ARG A 25 -17.54 -5.09 -18.26
N ARG A 26 -17.60 -4.35 -19.37
CA ARG A 26 -16.82 -3.10 -19.55
C ARG A 26 -17.12 -2.08 -18.45
N TYR A 27 -18.39 -1.89 -18.10
CA TYR A 27 -18.75 -0.99 -16.99
C TYR A 27 -18.28 -1.50 -15.63
N ALA A 28 -18.38 -2.81 -15.37
CA ALA A 28 -17.87 -3.41 -14.15
C ALA A 28 -16.34 -3.25 -14.01
N LEU A 29 -15.58 -3.48 -15.08
CA LEU A 29 -14.13 -3.27 -15.11
C LEU A 29 -13.77 -1.80 -14.92
N LYS A 30 -14.49 -0.87 -15.56
CA LYS A 30 -14.29 0.57 -15.35
C LYS A 30 -14.57 0.98 -13.91
N ARG A 31 -15.62 0.44 -13.28
CA ARG A 31 -15.89 0.68 -11.85
C ARG A 31 -14.80 0.10 -10.96
N ALA A 32 -14.36 -1.12 -11.22
CA ALA A 32 -13.26 -1.75 -10.48
C ALA A 32 -11.96 -0.96 -10.59
N ALA A 33 -11.62 -0.47 -11.80
CA ALA A 33 -10.48 0.39 -12.03
C ALA A 33 -10.64 1.74 -11.31
N ALA A 34 -11.83 2.35 -11.32
CA ALA A 34 -12.10 3.59 -10.59
C ALA A 34 -12.01 3.40 -9.06
N THR A 35 -12.46 2.27 -8.52
CA THR A 35 -12.27 1.94 -7.09
C THR A 35 -10.81 1.72 -6.73
N LEU A 36 -10.01 1.14 -7.62
CA LEU A 36 -8.56 1.00 -7.44
C LEU A 36 -7.85 2.36 -7.51
N GLN A 37 -8.32 3.27 -8.37
CA GLN A 37 -7.82 4.66 -8.44
C GLN A 37 -8.27 5.51 -7.25
N GLY A 38 -9.36 5.15 -6.58
CA GLY A 38 -9.85 5.80 -5.36
C GLY A 38 -9.06 5.44 -4.09
N VAL A 39 -8.22 4.40 -4.15
CA VAL A 39 -7.16 4.20 -3.15
C VAL A 39 -6.10 5.25 -3.46
N ARG A 40 -6.24 6.42 -2.82
CA ARG A 40 -5.19 7.45 -2.81
C ARG A 40 -3.90 6.72 -2.48
N GLN A 41 -2.97 6.68 -3.43
CA GLN A 41 -1.63 6.19 -3.16
C GLN A 41 -1.09 7.13 -2.09
N GLU A 42 -1.19 6.71 -0.82
CA GLU A 42 -0.53 7.41 0.27
C GLU A 42 0.93 7.50 -0.15
N SER A 43 1.45 8.72 -0.15
CA SER A 43 2.84 8.91 -0.50
C SER A 43 3.68 8.05 0.44
N VAL A 44 4.79 7.51 -0.06
CA VAL A 44 5.71 6.72 0.78
C VAL A 44 6.08 7.50 2.04
N THR A 45 6.14 8.84 1.94
CA THR A 45 6.36 9.74 3.08
C THR A 45 5.21 9.69 4.10
N GLU A 46 3.94 9.74 3.69
CA GLU A 46 2.77 9.61 4.58
C GLU A 46 2.76 8.24 5.29
N VAL A 47 3.07 7.16 4.58
CA VAL A 47 3.14 5.80 5.15
C VAL A 47 4.26 5.70 6.20
N MET A 48 5.44 6.23 5.89
CA MET A 48 6.58 6.23 6.81
C MET A 48 6.33 7.08 8.06
N GLN A 49 5.66 8.23 7.92
CA GLN A 49 5.25 9.06 9.07
C GLN A 49 4.28 8.34 10.01
N ARG A 50 3.33 7.58 9.46
CA ARG A 50 2.42 6.77 10.28
C ARG A 50 3.15 5.66 11.01
N LEU A 51 4.12 5.03 10.36
CA LEU A 51 4.92 3.96 10.95
C LEU A 51 5.80 4.48 12.09
N THR A 52 6.47 5.62 11.93
CA THR A 52 7.26 6.24 13.02
C THR A 52 6.38 6.63 14.19
N ALA A 53 5.22 7.24 13.95
CA ALA A 53 4.27 7.58 15.01
C ALA A 53 3.73 6.35 15.76
N ALA A 54 3.48 5.24 15.05
CA ALA A 54 3.08 3.98 15.68
C ALA A 54 4.19 3.39 16.55
N ALA A 55 5.44 3.43 16.07
CA ALA A 55 6.61 2.96 16.82
C ALA A 55 6.84 3.78 18.10
N GLU A 56 6.68 5.11 18.05
CA GLU A 56 6.76 5.98 19.23
C GLU A 56 5.71 5.61 20.29
N ARG A 57 4.46 5.42 19.87
CA ARG A 57 3.38 5.01 20.77
C ARG A 57 3.70 3.66 21.42
N PHE A 58 4.20 2.71 20.65
CA PHE A 58 4.62 1.41 21.16
C PHE A 58 5.68 1.56 22.27
N VAL A 59 6.74 2.33 22.01
CA VAL A 59 7.82 2.56 22.98
C VAL A 59 7.35 3.31 24.24
N ALA A 60 6.33 4.16 24.12
CA ALA A 60 5.71 4.84 25.25
C ALA A 60 4.84 3.90 26.10
N THR A 61 4.17 2.94 25.47
CA THR A 61 3.26 1.99 26.16
C THR A 61 3.96 0.79 26.80
N VAL A 62 5.12 0.39 26.26
CA VAL A 62 5.84 -0.80 26.77
C VAL A 62 6.66 -0.43 28.02
N PRO A 63 6.41 -1.08 29.17
CA PRO A 63 7.20 -0.86 30.37
C PRO A 63 8.65 -1.30 30.12
N PRO A 64 9.66 -0.55 30.59
CA PRO A 64 11.05 -0.93 30.42
C PRO A 64 11.36 -2.19 31.24
N ALA A 65 11.55 -3.32 30.57
CA ALA A 65 12.15 -4.50 31.19
C ALA A 65 13.67 -4.30 31.26
N ARG A 66 14.34 -4.83 32.30
CA ARG A 66 15.79 -4.64 32.50
C ARG A 66 16.64 -5.02 31.28
N GLN A 67 16.23 -6.06 30.54
CA GLN A 67 16.92 -6.53 29.32
C GLN A 67 16.58 -5.71 28.07
N SER A 68 15.42 -5.05 28.04
CA SER A 68 14.96 -4.31 26.87
C SER A 68 15.44 -2.85 26.85
N THR A 69 16.28 -2.42 27.79
CA THR A 69 16.73 -1.03 27.88
C THR A 69 17.67 -0.64 26.74
N GLN A 70 18.58 -1.54 26.35
CA GLN A 70 19.48 -1.34 25.21
C GLN A 70 18.73 -1.41 23.89
N GLU A 71 17.83 -2.38 23.73
CA GLU A 71 16.96 -2.53 22.56
C GLU A 71 16.03 -1.32 22.39
N ARG A 72 15.45 -0.83 23.49
CA ARG A 72 14.62 0.38 23.49
C ARG A 72 15.42 1.62 23.10
N LYS A 73 16.67 1.74 23.56
CA LYS A 73 17.56 2.84 23.17
C LYS A 73 17.88 2.78 21.68
N ALA A 74 18.24 1.61 21.17
CA ALA A 74 18.51 1.40 19.73
C ALA A 74 17.27 1.72 18.88
N LEU A 75 16.08 1.33 19.32
CA LEU A 75 14.82 1.64 18.64
C LEU A 75 14.53 3.15 18.62
N LEU A 76 14.77 3.85 19.73
CA LEU A 76 14.60 5.32 19.79
C LEU A 76 15.60 6.04 18.88
N GLU A 77 16.85 5.58 18.82
CA GLU A 77 17.86 6.13 17.89
C GLU A 77 17.44 5.90 16.43
N ALA A 78 16.92 4.72 16.09
CA ALA A 78 16.41 4.42 14.76
C ALA A 78 15.20 5.30 14.38
N ILE A 79 14.27 5.54 15.32
CA ILE A 79 13.14 6.46 15.12
C ILE A 79 13.64 7.89 14.87
N ALA A 80 14.62 8.37 15.63
CA ALA A 80 15.19 9.69 15.44
C ALA A 80 15.88 9.86 14.07
N LEU A 81 16.58 8.82 13.60
CA LEU A 81 17.16 8.80 12.25
C LEU A 81 16.09 8.82 11.16
N ALA A 82 15.00 8.06 11.33
CA ALA A 82 13.88 8.04 10.38
C ALA A 82 13.18 9.40 10.27
N HIS A 83 13.05 10.14 11.37
CA HIS A 83 12.50 11.51 11.33
C HIS A 83 13.40 12.49 10.59
N LYS A 84 14.73 12.39 10.76
CA LYS A 84 15.68 13.23 10.03
C LYS A 84 15.63 12.96 8.52
N SER A 85 15.64 11.69 8.11
CA SER A 85 15.56 11.34 6.69
C SER A 85 14.22 11.74 6.07
N LEU A 86 13.11 11.64 6.81
CA LEU A 86 11.80 12.16 6.38
C LEU A 86 11.80 13.68 6.22
N ALA A 87 12.45 14.41 7.14
CA ALA A 87 12.57 15.86 7.05
C ALA A 87 13.43 16.29 5.85
N GLU A 88 14.53 15.59 5.59
CA GLU A 88 15.37 15.81 4.40
C GLU A 88 14.61 15.50 3.10
N ALA A 89 13.94 14.36 3.03
CA ALA A 89 13.11 13.98 1.87
C ALA A 89 11.97 14.98 1.60
N SER A 90 11.40 15.60 2.65
CA SER A 90 10.38 16.64 2.48
C SER A 90 10.94 17.95 1.92
N ARG A 91 12.21 18.26 2.20
CA ARG A 91 12.90 19.46 1.68
C ARG A 91 13.30 19.31 0.22
N GLU A 92 13.70 18.11 -0.20
CA GLU A 92 14.05 17.82 -1.61
C GLU A 92 12.84 17.84 -2.55
N GLN A 93 11.62 17.72 -2.01
CA GLN A 93 10.36 17.75 -2.77
C GLN A 93 9.74 19.15 -2.89
N SER A 94 10.33 20.17 -2.25
CA SER A 94 9.89 21.57 -2.28
C SER A 94 10.73 22.41 -3.25
#